data_AF-A0A3M2C3F2-F1
#
_entry.id   AF-A0A3M2C3F2-F1
#
_cell.length_a   1.000
_cell.length_b   1.000
_cell.length_c   1.000
_cell.angle_alpha   90.00
_cell.angle_beta   90.00
_cell.angle_gamma   90.00
#
_symmetry.space_group_name_H-M   'P 1'
#
loop_
_entity.id
_entity.type
_entity.pdbx_description
1 polymer ?
#
loop_
_entity_poly.entity_id
_entity_poly.type
_entity_poly.pdbx_seq_one_letter_code
_entity_poly.pdbx_strand_id
1 'polypeptide(L)'
;MPTLALSGSMRLFGHDPTAAEARLVPRTARWRWSRAALRMGIALVLAPLAALVPPHAPWALGVLGVGFVLARRRWRERYTLVRAEGRCPRCGADLRLERPAPLASPHAFSCGTCHHEPALYLDPDEGRD
;
A
#
# COMPACT_ATOMS: atom_id res chain seq x y z
N MET A 1 16.96 8.77 2.77
CA MET A 1 16.50 7.84 1.71
C MET A 1 16.09 8.71 0.53
N PRO A 2 16.58 8.44 -0.70
CA PRO A 2 16.17 9.22 -1.86
C PRO A 2 14.66 9.08 -2.06
N THR A 3 13.99 10.20 -2.32
CA THR A 3 12.56 10.22 -2.67
C THR A 3 12.49 10.38 -4.18
N LEU A 4 11.74 9.51 -4.84
CA LEU A 4 11.48 9.59 -6.27
C LEU A 4 10.19 10.38 -6.46
N ALA A 5 10.26 11.50 -7.17
CA ALA A 5 9.08 12.22 -7.65
C ALA A 5 8.74 11.64 -9.03
N LEU A 6 7.48 11.25 -9.23
CA LEU A 6 6.95 10.77 -10.50
C LEU A 6 5.66 11.52 -10.79
N SER A 7 5.45 11.92 -12.05
CA SER A 7 4.14 12.37 -12.49
C SER A 7 3.24 11.17 -12.80
N GLY A 8 1.95 11.44 -12.84
CA GLY A 8 0.93 10.47 -13.19
C GLY A 8 -0.39 11.14 -13.51
N SER A 9 -1.41 10.31 -13.68
CA SER A 9 -2.79 10.77 -13.91
C SER A 9 -3.75 10.10 -12.95
N MET A 10 -4.69 10.87 -12.39
CA MET A 10 -5.89 10.34 -11.75
C MET A 10 -6.90 10.01 -12.83
N ARG A 11 -7.38 8.78 -12.83
CA ARG A 11 -8.38 8.31 -13.78
C ARG A 11 -9.64 7.88 -13.04
N LEU A 12 -10.78 8.29 -13.57
CA LEU A 12 -12.09 7.82 -13.15
C LEU A 12 -12.86 7.46 -14.41
N PHE A 13 -13.56 6.33 -14.38
CA PHE A 13 -14.33 5.89 -15.54
C PHE A 13 -15.34 6.96 -15.98
N GLY A 14 -15.35 7.29 -17.26
CA GLY A 14 -16.26 8.29 -17.84
C GLY A 14 -15.88 9.76 -17.61
N HIS A 15 -14.68 10.04 -17.10
CA HIS A 15 -14.18 11.40 -16.89
C HIS A 15 -12.77 11.57 -17.48
N ASP A 16 -12.46 12.81 -17.90
CA ASP A 16 -11.13 13.14 -18.41
C ASP A 16 -10.06 12.98 -17.32
N PRO A 17 -8.91 12.36 -17.65
CA PRO A 17 -7.83 12.19 -16.69
C PRO A 17 -7.28 13.54 -16.24
N THR A 18 -6.98 13.66 -14.95
CA THR A 18 -6.37 14.85 -14.35
C THR A 18 -4.93 14.56 -13.95
N ALA A 19 -4.04 15.53 -14.10
CA ALA A 19 -2.64 15.40 -13.71
C ALA A 19 -2.51 15.17 -12.19
N ALA A 20 -1.53 14.35 -11.81
CA ALA A 20 -1.21 14.06 -10.43
C ALA A 20 0.30 13.91 -10.23
N GLU A 21 0.77 14.27 -9.05
CA GLU A 21 2.15 14.11 -8.63
C GLU A 21 2.22 13.08 -7.51
N ALA A 22 3.19 12.18 -7.62
CA ALA A 22 3.44 11.14 -6.64
C ALA A 22 4.89 11.19 -6.13
N ARG A 23 5.07 11.04 -4.83
CA ARG A 23 6.38 10.86 -4.20
C ARG A 23 6.47 9.47 -3.61
N LEU A 24 7.48 8.74 -4.03
CA LEU A 24 7.75 7.36 -3.65
C LEU A 24 9.06 7.27 -2.89
N VAL A 25 9.10 6.39 -1.90
CA VAL A 25 10.35 6.00 -1.24
C VAL A 25 10.62 4.52 -1.54
N PRO A 26 11.73 4.20 -2.23
CA PRO A 26 12.14 2.82 -2.43
C PRO A 26 12.52 2.17 -1.09
N ARG A 27 12.10 0.92 -0.91
CA ARG A 27 12.39 0.13 0.30
C ARG A 27 13.49 -0.87 0.01
N THR A 28 14.54 -0.82 0.84
CA THR A 28 15.66 -1.74 0.74
C THR A 28 15.23 -3.16 1.09
N ALA A 29 15.94 -4.15 0.53
CA ALA A 29 15.71 -5.57 0.85
C ALA A 29 15.81 -5.83 2.36
N ARG A 30 16.78 -5.21 3.05
CA ARG A 30 16.97 -5.33 4.50
C ARG A 30 15.74 -4.85 5.28
N TRP A 31 15.15 -3.72 4.89
CA TRP A 31 13.93 -3.21 5.53
C TRP A 31 12.74 -4.14 5.29
N ARG A 32 12.59 -4.66 4.07
CA ARG A 32 11.53 -5.61 3.72
C ARG A 32 11.67 -6.90 4.53
N TRP A 33 12.90 -7.38 4.68
CA TRP A 33 13.22 -8.58 5.46
C TRP A 33 12.90 -8.38 6.94
N SER A 34 13.38 -7.29 7.55
CA SER A 34 13.14 -7.03 8.97
C SER A 34 11.65 -6.87 9.30
N ARG A 35 10.88 -6.19 8.44
CA ARG A 35 9.43 -6.06 8.62
C ARG A 35 8.68 -7.38 8.42
N ALA A 36 9.08 -8.20 7.46
CA ALA A 36 8.50 -9.52 7.27
C ALA A 36 8.82 -10.46 8.45
N ALA A 37 10.07 -10.49 8.88
CA ALA A 37 10.54 -11.27 10.02
C ALA A 37 9.84 -10.86 11.32
N LEU A 38 9.63 -9.56 11.55
CA LEU A 38 8.86 -9.08 12.71
C LEU A 38 7.42 -9.62 12.72
N ARG A 39 6.71 -9.57 11.58
CA ARG A 39 5.34 -10.09 11.47
C ARG A 39 5.28 -11.60 11.69
N MET A 40 6.24 -12.32 11.14
CA MET A 40 6.35 -13.76 11.33
C MET A 40 6.68 -14.12 12.79
N GLY A 41 7.63 -13.41 13.40
CA GLY A 41 8.01 -13.61 14.80
C GLY A 41 6.85 -13.42 15.76
N ILE A 42 6.04 -12.37 15.57
CA ILE A 42 4.80 -12.17 16.35
C ILE A 42 3.85 -13.36 16.19
N ALA A 43 3.62 -13.82 14.96
CA ALA A 43 2.74 -14.95 14.70
C ALA A 43 3.25 -16.26 15.33
N LEU A 44 4.57 -16.50 15.30
CA LEU A 44 5.20 -17.66 15.92
C LEU A 44 5.05 -17.66 17.45
N VAL A 45 5.06 -16.49 18.08
CA VAL A 45 4.82 -16.35 19.53
C VAL A 45 3.34 -16.52 19.88
N LEU A 46 2.44 -15.98 19.06
CA LEU A 46 0.99 -16.05 19.31
C LEU A 46 0.38 -17.42 19.01
N ALA A 47 0.92 -18.17 18.04
CA ALA A 47 0.42 -19.48 17.65
C ALA A 47 0.34 -20.50 18.82
N PRO A 48 1.38 -20.69 19.65
CA PRO A 48 1.28 -21.60 20.80
C PRO A 48 0.29 -21.11 21.86
N LEU A 49 0.14 -19.79 22.05
CA LEU A 49 -0.86 -19.24 22.96
C LEU A 49 -2.28 -19.53 22.46
N ALA A 50 -2.52 -19.35 21.16
CA ALA A 50 -3.80 -19.68 20.54
C ALA A 50 -4.09 -21.18 20.57
N ALA A 51 -3.05 -22.02 20.53
CA ALA A 51 -3.17 -23.46 20.63
C ALA A 51 -3.65 -23.93 22.01
N LEU A 52 -3.63 -23.11 23.07
CA LEU A 52 -4.13 -23.48 24.39
C LEU A 52 -5.66 -23.61 24.46
N VAL A 53 -6.37 -23.05 23.49
CA VAL A 53 -7.84 -23.04 23.46
C VAL A 53 -8.32 -24.12 22.50
N PRO A 54 -9.19 -25.07 22.91
CA PRO A 54 -9.84 -25.99 21.99
C PRO A 54 -10.74 -25.23 20.98
N PRO A 55 -10.72 -25.58 19.68
CA PRO A 55 -9.88 -26.60 19.03
C PRO A 55 -8.45 -26.08 18.74
N HIS A 56 -7.45 -26.67 19.41
CA HIS A 56 -6.05 -26.24 19.45
C HIS A 56 -5.41 -25.99 18.07
N ALA A 57 -5.55 -26.96 17.15
CA ALA A 57 -4.88 -26.93 15.85
C ALA A 57 -5.44 -25.87 14.89
N PRO A 58 -6.76 -25.73 14.68
CA PRO A 58 -7.32 -24.65 13.86
C PRO A 58 -6.85 -23.25 14.27
N TRP A 59 -6.79 -22.95 15.57
CA TRP A 59 -6.38 -21.63 16.04
C TRP A 59 -4.91 -21.34 15.76
N ALA A 60 -4.03 -22.30 16.07
CA ALA A 60 -2.60 -22.17 15.79
C ALA A 60 -2.34 -21.95 14.29
N LEU A 61 -2.97 -22.77 13.44
CA LEU A 61 -2.85 -22.66 11.98
C LEU A 61 -3.41 -21.33 11.45
N GLY A 62 -4.54 -20.86 12.00
CA GLY A 62 -5.12 -19.57 11.64
C GLY A 62 -4.16 -18.41 11.92
N VAL A 63 -3.57 -18.39 13.12
CA VAL A 63 -2.59 -17.35 13.52
C VAL A 63 -1.36 -17.36 12.61
N LEU A 64 -0.79 -18.55 12.36
CA LEU A 64 0.36 -18.70 11.46
C LEU A 64 0.02 -18.27 10.02
N GLY A 65 -1.15 -18.66 9.51
CA GLY A 65 -1.62 -18.29 8.19
C GLY A 65 -1.76 -16.77 8.02
N VAL A 66 -2.42 -16.10 8.97
CA VAL A 66 -2.53 -14.63 8.98
C VAL A 66 -1.15 -13.98 9.07
N GLY A 67 -0.29 -14.47 9.95
CA GLY A 67 1.09 -14.01 10.09
C GLY A 67 1.88 -14.08 8.78
N PHE A 68 1.81 -15.23 8.10
CA PHE A 68 2.46 -15.46 6.82
C PHE A 68 1.95 -14.53 5.72
N VAL A 69 0.63 -14.35 5.61
CA VAL A 69 0.04 -13.41 4.64
C VAL A 69 0.52 -11.98 4.89
N LEU A 70 0.52 -11.53 6.15
CA LEU A 70 0.99 -10.19 6.50
C LEU A 70 2.51 -10.02 6.26
N ALA A 71 3.31 -11.02 6.60
CA ALA A 71 4.74 -11.03 6.32
C ALA A 71 5.01 -10.97 4.81
N ARG A 72 4.28 -11.76 4.01
CA ARG A 72 4.37 -11.75 2.55
C ARG A 72 3.98 -10.40 1.95
N ARG A 73 2.92 -9.76 2.46
CA ARG A 73 2.52 -8.40 2.03
C ARG A 73 3.64 -7.39 2.27
N ARG A 74 4.27 -7.41 3.45
CA ARG A 74 5.41 -6.52 3.76
C ARG A 74 6.66 -6.85 2.97
N TRP A 75 6.93 -8.13 2.74
CA TRP A 75 8.03 -8.56 1.89
C TRP A 75 7.86 -8.06 0.45
N ARG A 76 6.64 -7.99 -0.09
CA ARG A 76 6.40 -7.51 -1.46
C ARG A 76 6.40 -5.98 -1.60
N GLU A 77 6.40 -5.23 -0.50
CA GLU A 77 6.41 -3.77 -0.51
C GLU A 77 7.76 -3.21 -0.99
N ARG A 78 7.88 -2.94 -2.29
CA ARG A 78 9.09 -2.36 -2.90
C ARG A 78 9.13 -0.84 -2.80
N TYR A 79 7.98 -0.19 -2.90
CA TYR A 79 7.83 1.26 -2.86
C TYR A 79 6.72 1.63 -1.89
N THR A 80 6.95 2.67 -1.10
CA THR A 80 5.90 3.30 -0.28
C THR A 80 5.59 4.67 -0.90
N LEU A 81 4.33 4.90 -1.20
CA LEU A 81 3.79 6.20 -1.56
C LEU A 81 3.76 7.06 -0.31
N VAL A 82 4.61 8.09 -0.24
CA VAL A 82 4.70 8.99 0.91
C VAL A 82 3.83 10.22 0.73
N ARG A 83 3.61 10.64 -0.52
CA ARG A 83 2.75 11.75 -0.88
C ARG A 83 2.18 11.48 -2.27
N ALA A 84 0.91 11.79 -2.46
CA ALA A 84 0.31 11.87 -3.76
C ALA A 84 -0.71 12.99 -3.74
N GLU A 85 -0.70 13.82 -4.76
CA GLU A 85 -1.58 14.97 -4.91
C GLU A 85 -2.13 15.02 -6.32
N GLY A 86 -3.39 15.38 -6.45
CA GLY A 86 -4.07 15.54 -7.73
C GLY A 86 -5.46 16.11 -7.52
N ARG A 87 -6.24 16.21 -8.60
CA ARG A 87 -7.64 16.65 -8.53
C ARG A 87 -8.58 15.52 -8.89
N CYS A 88 -9.74 15.45 -8.24
CA CYS A 88 -10.77 14.51 -8.62
C CYS A 88 -11.27 14.79 -10.05
N PRO A 89 -11.21 13.81 -10.98
CA PRO A 89 -11.72 13.98 -12.35
C PRO A 89 -13.21 14.36 -12.44
N ARG A 90 -13.99 14.06 -11.40
CA ARG A 90 -15.45 14.31 -11.37
C ARG A 90 -15.80 15.70 -10.86
N CYS A 91 -15.28 16.10 -9.70
CA CYS A 91 -15.69 17.34 -9.01
C CYS A 91 -14.58 18.39 -8.91
N GLY A 92 -13.35 18.08 -9.35
CA GLY A 92 -12.21 18.99 -9.27
C GLY A 92 -11.62 19.19 -7.86
N ALA A 93 -12.19 18.57 -6.82
CA ALA A 93 -11.68 18.68 -5.45
C ALA A 93 -10.24 18.14 -5.34
N ASP A 94 -9.43 18.78 -4.50
CA ASP A 94 -8.06 18.35 -4.25
C ASP A 94 -8.05 16.99 -3.51
N LEU A 95 -7.33 16.03 -4.07
CA LEU A 95 -7.07 14.72 -3.50
C LEU A 95 -5.64 14.69 -3.00
N ARG A 96 -5.48 14.37 -1.71
CA ARG A 96 -4.17 14.22 -1.10
C ARG A 96 -4.11 12.92 -0.32
N LEU A 97 -2.97 12.24 -0.41
CA LEU A 97 -2.70 11.09 0.43
C LEU A 97 -2.49 11.55 1.88
N GLU A 98 -3.40 11.17 2.77
CA GLU A 98 -3.31 11.54 4.18
C GLU A 98 -2.19 10.82 4.93
N ARG A 99 -1.93 9.56 4.55
CA ARG A 99 -0.97 8.68 5.25
C ARG A 99 -0.12 7.91 4.25
N PRO A 100 1.18 7.72 4.53
CA PRO A 100 2.03 6.89 3.69
C PRO A 100 1.44 5.48 3.54
N ALA A 101 1.34 5.01 2.31
CA ALA A 101 0.74 3.71 1.99
C ALA A 101 1.67 2.91 1.05
N PRO A 102 1.62 1.57 1.10
CA PRO A 102 2.27 0.75 0.08
C PRO A 102 1.78 1.17 -1.31
N LEU A 103 2.69 1.29 -2.27
CA LEU A 103 2.29 1.55 -3.65
C LEU A 103 1.48 0.36 -4.18
N ALA A 104 0.22 0.62 -4.52
CA ALA A 104 -0.61 -0.26 -5.32
C ALA A 104 -0.68 0.35 -6.73
N SER A 105 -0.61 -0.47 -7.76
CA SER A 105 -0.81 0.00 -9.14
C SER A 105 -2.02 -0.74 -9.72
N PRO A 106 -3.14 -0.05 -9.97
CA PRO A 106 -3.40 1.37 -9.68
C PRO A 106 -3.69 1.64 -8.18
N HIS A 107 -3.47 2.88 -7.70
CA HIS A 107 -3.73 3.28 -6.30
C HIS A 107 -5.06 4.05 -6.20
N ALA A 108 -6.07 3.48 -5.55
CA ALA A 108 -7.36 4.16 -5.39
C ALA A 108 -7.33 5.24 -4.30
N PHE A 109 -8.00 6.36 -4.57
CA PHE A 109 -8.23 7.46 -3.62
C PHE A 109 -9.72 7.61 -3.39
N SER A 110 -10.16 7.83 -2.15
CA SER A 110 -11.56 8.18 -1.89
C SER A 110 -11.71 9.71 -1.89
N CYS A 111 -12.60 10.24 -2.73
CA CYS A 111 -12.90 11.67 -2.72
C CYS A 111 -13.89 12.02 -1.61
N GLY A 112 -13.50 12.88 -0.67
CA GLY A 112 -14.39 13.33 0.42
C GLY A 112 -15.59 14.17 -0.01
N THR A 113 -15.57 14.74 -1.22
CA THR A 113 -16.66 15.60 -1.73
C THR A 113 -17.70 14.81 -2.52
N CYS A 114 -17.27 13.95 -3.45
CA CYS A 114 -18.19 13.23 -4.33
C CYS A 114 -18.28 11.72 -4.06
N HIS A 115 -17.47 11.19 -3.13
CA HIS A 115 -17.39 9.78 -2.75
C HIS A 115 -17.07 8.81 -3.90
N HIS A 116 -16.51 9.30 -5.00
CA HIS A 116 -15.94 8.45 -6.05
C HIS A 116 -14.52 8.03 -5.72
N GLU A 117 -14.11 6.90 -6.31
CA GLU A 117 -12.80 6.30 -6.11
C GLU A 117 -11.92 6.42 -7.38
N PRO A 118 -11.39 7.61 -7.71
CA PRO A 118 -10.40 7.72 -8.78
C PRO A 118 -9.15 6.93 -8.44
N ALA A 119 -8.53 6.35 -9.47
CA ALA A 119 -7.32 5.57 -9.33
C ALA A 119 -6.14 6.31 -9.95
N LEU A 120 -5.03 6.39 -9.22
CA LEU A 120 -3.77 6.95 -9.67
C LEU A 120 -3.01 5.93 -10.53
N TYR A 121 -2.66 6.38 -11.73
CA TYR A 121 -1.75 5.72 -12.65
C TYR A 121 -0.46 6.53 -12.69
N LEU A 122 0.66 5.88 -12.41
CA LEU A 122 1.97 6.50 -12.53
C LEU A 122 2.46 6.35 -13.96
N ASP A 123 2.98 7.42 -14.56
CA ASP A 123 3.54 7.35 -15.89
C ASP A 123 4.95 6.75 -15.82
N PRO A 124 5.23 5.65 -16.56
CA PRO A 124 6.47 4.88 -16.40
C PRO A 124 7.70 5.56 -17.02
N ASP A 125 7.53 6.61 -17.83
CA ASP A 125 8.58 7.15 -18.70
C ASP A 125 9.41 8.27 -18.07
N GLU A 126 9.06 8.76 -16.87
CA GLU A 126 9.72 9.93 -16.25
C GLU A 126 10.76 9.58 -15.16
N GLY A 127 11.05 8.29 -14.97
CA GLY A 127 11.96 7.80 -13.92
C GLY A 127 13.27 7.19 -14.41
N ARG A 128 13.65 7.41 -15.68
CA ARG A 128 14.84 6.82 -16.32
C ARG A 128 15.75 7.91 -16.89
N ASP A 129 16.27 8.76 -16.01
CA ASP A 129 17.43 9.63 -16.25
C ASP A 129 18.57 9.26 -15.30
#